data_AF-A0A151BCA3-F1
#
_entry.id   AF-A0A151BCA3-F1
#
_cell.length_a   1.000
_cell.length_b   1.000
_cell.length_c   1.000
_cell.angle_alpha   90.00
_cell.angle_beta   90.00
_cell.angle_gamma   90.00
#
_symmetry.space_group_name_H-M   'P 1'
#
loop_
_entity.id
_entity.type
_entity.pdbx_description
1 polymer ?
#
loop_
_entity_poly.entity_id
_entity_poly.type
_entity_poly.pdbx_seq_one_letter_code
_entity_poly.pdbx_strand_id
1 'polypeptide(L)'
;MPRREEELRILRSMFEPILRKPGSVAPRAVVTGGIGSGKTALTQRFGIDFEKEARARGLNFKCIHVNCQILRGSFFMILVETVRRIIPGFPRRGFGANELLDSLLELLEDENLYVLLILDDADSLLVKEGSTPVYALTRVYESKPEMPRRLFPVFVLRDPGLMRDLNHATLSYLRGSIVKLRKYGLDDMIEVLEYRASLALRSGSYLDRTIRLIADMAAPMGDARYAIELLYRAGKYAEADESPVIMPEHVRKAYQSLEYYPGLTEALRSLSKHEKLFLLAVARCLERESEEAYVTMGEVEGLYRVLCESYGEKPRAHTQLWKYMRNLSFLSLLTVNPSGRGRRGRTTYMGLNVAASYLSKVLSKMLEGV
;
A
#
# COMPACT_ATOMS: atom_id res chain seq x y z
N MET A 1 3.20 14.21 -2.02
CA MET A 1 3.08 12.74 -2.04
C MET A 1 1.89 12.45 -2.92
N PRO A 2 2.07 11.79 -4.08
CA PRO A 2 1.00 11.64 -5.06
C PRO A 2 -0.27 11.08 -4.42
N ARG A 3 -1.41 11.67 -4.75
CA ARG A 3 -2.76 11.21 -4.37
C ARG A 3 -3.04 11.21 -2.86
N ARG A 4 -2.26 11.98 -2.10
CA ARG A 4 -2.45 12.21 -0.65
C ARG A 4 -2.33 13.69 -0.26
N GLU A 5 -2.42 14.58 -1.25
CA GLU A 5 -2.32 16.02 -1.07
C GLU A 5 -3.44 16.57 -0.19
N GLU A 6 -4.65 16.01 -0.33
CA GLU A 6 -5.81 16.40 0.46
C GLU A 6 -5.63 16.03 1.93
N GLU A 7 -5.29 14.76 2.21
CA GLU A 7 -5.08 14.28 3.58
C GLU A 7 -3.91 15.02 4.25
N LEU A 8 -2.86 15.36 3.50
CA LEU A 8 -1.76 16.19 4.01
C LEU A 8 -2.21 17.61 4.35
N ARG A 9 -3.08 18.21 3.52
CA ARG A 9 -3.63 19.55 3.78
C ARG A 9 -4.54 19.57 5.01
N ILE A 10 -5.36 18.53 5.18
CA ILE A 10 -6.21 18.35 6.35
C ILE A 10 -5.35 18.25 7.62
N LEU A 11 -4.32 17.39 7.61
CA LEU A 11 -3.38 17.28 8.74
C LEU A 11 -2.71 18.63 9.02
N ARG A 12 -2.24 19.34 8.00
CA ARG A 12 -1.65 20.67 8.19
C ARG A 12 -2.62 21.65 8.84
N SER A 13 -3.86 21.71 8.37
CA SER A 13 -4.89 22.58 8.93
C SER A 13 -5.17 22.29 10.41
N MET A 14 -5.20 21.01 10.80
CA MET A 14 -5.42 20.60 12.19
C MET A 14 -4.30 21.06 13.14
N PHE A 15 -3.05 21.11 12.67
CA PHE A 15 -1.87 21.42 13.50
C PHE A 15 -1.35 22.86 13.32
N GLU A 16 -1.82 23.59 12.31
CA GLU A 16 -1.52 25.02 12.07
C GLU A 16 -1.65 25.91 13.33
N PRO A 17 -2.64 25.71 14.24
CA PRO A 17 -2.73 26.48 15.47
C PRO A 17 -1.46 26.47 16.34
N ILE A 18 -0.66 25.40 16.31
CA ILE A 18 0.63 25.34 17.04
C ILE A 18 1.57 26.43 16.54
N LEU A 19 1.58 26.70 15.23
CA LEU A 19 2.48 27.68 14.62
C LEU A 19 1.99 29.12 14.83
N ARG A 20 0.69 29.33 15.03
CA ARG A 20 0.09 30.66 15.23
C ARG A 20 0.12 31.11 16.67
N LYS A 21 -0.18 30.21 17.60
CA LYS A 21 -0.21 30.49 19.04
C LYS A 21 0.39 29.31 19.81
N PRO A 22 1.74 29.16 19.78
CA PRO A 22 2.44 28.05 20.40
C PRO A 22 2.06 27.89 21.88
N GLY A 23 1.88 26.66 22.35
CA GLY A 23 1.52 26.38 23.74
C GLY A 23 0.05 26.56 24.10
N SER A 24 -0.78 27.14 23.23
CA SER A 24 -2.19 27.43 23.57
C SER A 24 -3.16 26.28 23.35
N VAL A 25 -2.85 25.35 22.44
CA VAL A 25 -3.72 24.25 22.05
C VAL A 25 -2.93 22.95 21.90
N ALA A 26 -3.58 21.83 22.19
CA ALA A 26 -3.03 20.49 22.02
C ALA A 26 -3.78 19.74 20.91
N PRO A 27 -3.54 20.05 19.62
CA PRO A 27 -4.17 19.31 18.54
C PRO A 27 -3.71 17.85 18.57
N ARG A 28 -4.59 16.98 18.07
CA ARG A 28 -4.35 15.56 17.89
C ARG A 28 -4.98 15.11 16.58
N ALA A 29 -4.49 14.01 16.03
CA ALA A 29 -5.08 13.39 14.86
C ALA A 29 -5.12 11.87 14.95
N VAL A 30 -6.05 11.28 14.23
CA VAL A 30 -6.12 9.85 13.97
C VAL A 30 -6.09 9.65 12.47
N VAL A 31 -5.09 8.95 11.97
CA VAL A 31 -4.94 8.62 10.55
C VAL A 31 -5.31 7.16 10.36
N THR A 32 -6.34 6.88 9.57
CA THR A 32 -6.87 5.51 9.41
C THR A 32 -7.06 5.09 7.96
N GLY A 33 -7.01 3.79 7.67
CA GLY A 33 -7.17 3.23 6.32
C GLY A 33 -6.51 1.86 6.16
N GLY A 34 -6.83 1.18 5.06
CA GLY A 34 -6.35 -0.19 4.79
C GLY A 34 -4.82 -0.33 4.68
N ILE A 35 -4.34 -1.58 4.65
CA ILE A 35 -2.92 -1.88 4.39
C ILE A 35 -2.51 -1.26 3.04
N GLY A 36 -1.29 -0.70 2.99
CA GLY A 36 -0.77 -0.13 1.75
C GLY A 36 -1.37 1.20 1.30
N SER A 37 -2.30 1.79 2.07
CA SER A 37 -2.93 3.07 1.70
C SER A 37 -2.00 4.28 1.84
N GLY A 38 -0.81 4.12 2.43
CA GLY A 38 0.20 5.18 2.56
C GLY A 38 0.16 5.96 3.88
N LYS A 39 -0.53 5.47 4.91
CA LYS A 39 -0.63 6.14 6.23
C LYS A 39 0.72 6.52 6.84
N THR A 40 1.62 5.56 7.01
CA THR A 40 2.97 5.78 7.57
C THR A 40 3.77 6.78 6.74
N ALA A 41 3.73 6.66 5.41
CA ALA A 41 4.43 7.59 4.52
C ALA A 41 3.85 9.01 4.61
N LEU A 42 2.52 9.14 4.72
CA LEU A 42 1.84 10.42 4.90
C LEU A 42 2.23 11.08 6.22
N THR A 43 2.13 10.35 7.34
CA THR A 43 2.40 10.91 8.67
C THR A 43 3.87 11.24 8.87
N GLN A 44 4.79 10.41 8.39
CA GLN A 44 6.22 10.72 8.39
C GLN A 44 6.52 11.97 7.57
N ARG A 45 5.94 12.08 6.35
CA ARG A 45 6.15 13.26 5.51
C ARG A 45 5.60 14.52 6.17
N PHE A 46 4.38 14.44 6.70
CA PHE A 46 3.78 15.52 7.49
C PHE A 46 4.69 15.94 8.64
N GLY A 47 5.18 14.99 9.43
CA GLY A 47 6.04 15.27 10.57
C GLY A 47 7.34 15.98 10.20
N ILE A 48 8.01 15.51 9.13
CA ILE A 48 9.25 16.12 8.62
C ILE A 48 8.98 17.55 8.12
N ASP A 49 7.96 17.74 7.30
CA ASP A 49 7.63 19.04 6.72
C ASP A 49 7.22 20.04 7.81
N PHE A 50 6.41 19.60 8.78
CA PHE A 50 5.93 20.43 9.88
C PHE A 50 7.05 20.79 10.86
N GLU A 51 7.94 19.86 11.20
CA GLU A 51 9.10 20.13 12.04
C GLU A 51 10.03 21.18 11.40
N LYS A 52 10.28 21.04 10.08
CA LYS A 52 11.06 22.03 9.33
C LYS A 52 10.42 23.41 9.37
N GLU A 53 9.10 23.49 9.17
CA GLU A 53 8.36 24.76 9.22
C GLU A 53 8.36 25.38 10.63
N ALA A 54 8.11 24.59 11.67
CA ALA A 54 8.10 25.04 13.06
C ALA A 54 9.47 25.61 13.48
N ARG A 55 10.55 24.90 13.15
CA ARG A 55 11.92 25.37 13.42
C ARG A 55 12.27 26.65 12.65
N ALA A 56 11.81 26.79 11.41
CA ALA A 56 12.00 28.02 10.64
C ALA A 56 11.28 29.23 11.28
N ARG A 57 10.23 28.99 12.07
CA ARG A 57 9.53 30.01 12.88
C ARG A 57 10.12 30.19 14.29
N GLY A 58 11.27 29.59 14.58
CA GLY A 58 11.97 29.72 15.87
C GLY A 58 11.44 28.83 16.99
N LEU A 59 10.60 27.84 16.70
CA LEU A 59 10.12 26.89 17.70
C LEU A 59 11.13 25.76 17.90
N ASN A 60 11.45 25.44 19.16
CA ASN A 60 12.14 24.20 19.48
C ASN A 60 11.14 23.04 19.29
N PHE A 61 11.18 22.40 18.13
CA PHE A 61 10.18 21.41 17.72
C PHE A 61 10.84 20.12 17.24
N LYS A 62 10.28 18.98 17.63
CA LYS A 62 10.75 17.65 17.23
C LYS A 62 9.60 16.74 16.84
N CYS A 63 9.70 16.09 15.68
CA CYS A 63 8.82 14.99 15.31
C CYS A 63 9.41 13.66 15.80
N ILE A 64 8.64 12.92 16.59
CA ILE A 64 9.02 11.61 17.12
C ILE A 64 8.07 10.56 16.57
N HIS A 65 8.58 9.69 15.70
CA HIS A 65 7.83 8.57 15.12
C HIS A 65 8.15 7.24 15.81
N VAL A 66 7.18 6.65 16.49
CA VAL A 66 7.30 5.37 17.20
C VAL A 66 6.39 4.33 16.56
N ASN A 67 6.93 3.18 16.18
CA ASN A 67 6.12 2.04 15.72
C ASN A 67 5.71 1.19 16.94
N CYS A 68 4.41 1.19 17.24
CA CYS A 68 3.85 0.52 18.41
C CYS A 68 3.95 -1.00 18.30
N GLN A 69 3.87 -1.55 17.08
CA GLN A 69 3.96 -2.99 16.85
C GLN A 69 5.36 -3.54 17.19
N ILE A 70 6.42 -2.81 16.84
CA ILE A 70 7.81 -3.16 17.22
C ILE A 70 7.96 -3.20 18.75
N LEU A 71 7.31 -2.26 19.44
CA LEU A 71 7.32 -2.19 20.91
C LEU A 71 6.25 -3.08 21.58
N ARG A 72 5.67 -4.02 20.81
CA ARG A 72 4.67 -4.99 21.27
C ARG A 72 3.48 -4.33 21.98
N GLY A 73 3.07 -3.16 21.48
CA GLY A 73 1.94 -2.38 21.98
C GLY A 73 2.07 -1.85 23.41
N SER A 74 3.26 -1.88 24.04
CA SER A 74 3.40 -1.43 25.44
C SER A 74 3.44 0.09 25.53
N PHE A 75 2.50 0.70 26.26
CA PHE A 75 2.48 2.15 26.44
C PHE A 75 3.72 2.67 27.15
N PHE A 76 4.16 1.98 28.21
CA PHE A 76 5.39 2.31 28.93
C PHE A 76 6.61 2.34 28.00
N MET A 77 6.79 1.30 27.15
CA MET A 77 7.93 1.25 26.23
C MET A 77 7.89 2.35 25.18
N ILE A 78 6.69 2.74 24.72
CA ILE A 78 6.50 3.86 23.79
C ILE A 78 6.96 5.18 24.44
N LEU A 79 6.58 5.42 25.69
CA LEU A 79 7.01 6.61 26.43
C LEU A 79 8.52 6.60 26.67
N VAL A 80 9.10 5.46 27.08
CA VAL A 80 10.57 5.32 27.23
C VAL A 80 11.29 5.63 25.93
N GLU A 81 10.82 5.08 24.80
CA GLU A 81 11.40 5.35 23.48
C GLU A 81 11.27 6.83 23.09
N THR A 82 10.14 7.47 23.44
CA THR A 82 9.91 8.90 23.20
C THR A 82 10.90 9.75 23.99
N VAL A 83 11.04 9.51 25.30
CA VAL A 83 11.97 10.23 26.17
C VAL A 83 13.41 10.01 25.70
N ARG A 84 13.79 8.79 25.32
CA ARG A 84 15.16 8.49 24.82
C ARG A 84 15.53 9.24 23.55
N ARG A 85 14.55 9.64 22.73
CA ARG A 85 14.80 10.50 21.58
C ARG A 85 15.02 11.95 21.96
N ILE A 86 14.61 12.38 23.14
CA ILE A 86 14.87 13.72 23.67
C ILE A 86 16.18 13.69 24.47
N ILE A 87 16.29 12.78 25.44
CA ILE A 87 17.46 12.56 26.30
C ILE A 87 18.09 11.20 25.97
N PRO A 88 19.20 11.15 25.23
CA PRO A 88 19.96 9.92 25.02
C PRO A 88 20.40 9.31 26.36
N GLY A 89 20.17 8.01 26.54
CA GLY A 89 20.60 7.28 27.74
C GLY A 89 19.57 7.17 28.88
N PHE A 90 18.35 7.70 28.71
CA PHE A 90 17.29 7.56 29.72
C PHE A 90 17.05 6.07 30.12
N PRO A 91 16.94 5.77 31.44
CA PRO A 91 16.82 4.41 31.96
C PRO A 91 15.50 3.76 31.55
N ARG A 92 15.52 2.43 31.37
CA ARG A 92 14.36 1.65 30.90
C ARG A 92 13.41 1.18 32.02
N ARG A 93 13.69 1.51 33.29
CA ARG A 93 12.98 1.00 34.47
C ARG A 93 12.91 2.09 35.55
N GLY A 94 11.99 1.93 36.49
CA GLY A 94 11.87 2.80 37.68
C GLY A 94 10.67 3.74 37.70
N PHE A 95 9.78 3.67 36.70
CA PHE A 95 8.60 4.52 36.60
C PHE A 95 7.35 3.72 36.24
N GLY A 96 6.19 4.13 36.76
CA GLY A 96 4.89 3.79 36.17
C GLY A 96 4.67 4.52 34.84
N ALA A 97 3.79 4.01 33.97
CA ALA A 97 3.52 4.65 32.68
C ALA A 97 2.97 6.08 32.82
N ASN A 98 2.11 6.33 33.82
CA ASN A 98 1.56 7.67 34.06
C ASN A 98 2.63 8.62 34.63
N GLU A 99 3.43 8.17 35.59
CA GLU A 99 4.56 8.96 36.13
C GLU A 99 5.56 9.33 35.04
N LEU A 100 5.82 8.40 34.10
CA LEU A 100 6.69 8.66 32.97
C LEU A 100 6.07 9.66 31.97
N LEU A 101 4.74 9.62 31.78
CA LEU A 101 4.05 10.62 30.95
C LEU A 101 4.11 12.01 31.60
N ASP A 102 3.94 12.09 32.91
CA ASP A 102 4.06 13.35 33.66
C ASP A 102 5.50 13.89 33.60
N SER A 103 6.50 13.02 33.83
CA SER A 103 7.92 13.36 33.68
C SER A 103 8.27 13.82 32.27
N LEU A 104 7.66 13.21 31.24
CA LEU A 104 7.81 13.65 29.86
C LEU A 104 7.24 15.07 29.68
N LEU A 105 6.07 15.39 30.25
CA LEU A 105 5.49 16.72 30.13
C LEU A 105 6.34 17.81 30.80
N GLU A 106 6.85 17.53 32.00
CA GLU A 106 7.77 18.43 32.73
C GLU A 106 9.03 18.67 31.90
N LEU A 107 9.64 17.60 31.38
CA LEU A 107 10.79 17.69 30.48
C LEU A 107 10.51 18.59 29.26
N LEU A 108 9.33 18.45 28.63
CA LEU A 108 8.98 19.29 27.48
C LEU A 108 8.82 20.76 27.87
N GLU A 109 8.31 21.04 29.07
CA GLU A 109 8.17 22.39 29.59
C GLU A 109 9.52 23.03 29.87
N ASP A 110 10.38 22.34 30.61
CA ASP A 110 11.73 22.80 30.99
C ASP A 110 12.59 23.10 29.77
N GLU A 111 12.54 22.24 28.75
CA GLU A 111 13.31 22.39 27.50
C GLU A 111 12.64 23.33 26.48
N ASN A 112 11.48 23.89 26.82
CA ASN A 112 10.63 24.64 25.91
C ASN A 112 10.40 23.88 24.58
N LEU A 113 10.34 22.55 24.63
CA LEU A 113 10.33 21.65 23.48
C LEU A 113 8.91 21.24 23.12
N TYR A 114 8.56 21.39 21.85
CA TYR A 114 7.32 20.91 21.26
C TYR A 114 7.54 19.57 20.57
N VAL A 115 6.67 18.59 20.83
CA VAL A 115 6.77 17.24 20.27
C VAL A 115 5.50 16.85 19.53
N LEU A 116 5.68 16.53 18.25
CA LEU A 116 4.70 15.77 17.48
C LEU A 116 5.01 14.28 17.62
N LEU A 117 4.18 13.56 18.38
CA LEU A 117 4.35 12.14 18.65
C LEU A 117 3.49 11.31 17.68
N ILE A 118 4.11 10.71 16.67
CA ILE A 118 3.44 9.80 15.73
C ILE A 118 3.53 8.38 16.29
N LEU A 119 2.37 7.82 16.61
CA LEU A 119 2.19 6.44 17.08
C LEU A 119 1.73 5.59 15.89
N ASP A 120 2.70 5.00 15.20
CA ASP A 120 2.46 4.16 14.02
C ASP A 120 2.05 2.73 14.42
N ASP A 121 1.21 2.08 13.62
CA ASP A 121 0.57 0.78 13.94
C ASP A 121 -0.02 0.73 15.36
N ALA A 122 -0.72 1.81 15.75
CA ALA A 122 -1.33 1.97 17.08
C ALA A 122 -2.42 0.94 17.37
N ASP A 123 -2.84 0.14 16.39
CA ASP A 123 -3.73 -1.02 16.58
C ASP A 123 -3.17 -1.94 17.67
N SER A 124 -1.85 -2.19 17.66
CA SER A 124 -1.17 -3.04 18.64
C SER A 124 -1.22 -2.50 20.07
N LEU A 125 -1.20 -1.17 20.22
CA LEU A 125 -1.33 -0.48 21.51
C LEU A 125 -2.75 -0.64 22.05
N LEU A 126 -3.76 -0.43 21.21
CA LEU A 126 -5.16 -0.59 21.56
C LEU A 126 -5.50 -2.03 21.94
N VAL A 127 -5.01 -3.01 21.17
CA VAL A 127 -5.24 -4.44 21.44
C VAL A 127 -4.67 -4.85 22.80
N LYS A 128 -3.52 -4.28 23.19
CA LYS A 128 -2.84 -4.66 24.42
C LYS A 128 -3.30 -3.91 25.66
N GLU A 129 -3.43 -2.59 25.56
CA GLU A 129 -3.64 -1.69 26.71
C GLU A 129 -5.07 -1.11 26.72
N GLY A 130 -5.91 -1.47 25.74
CA GLY A 130 -7.24 -0.91 25.55
C GLY A 130 -7.21 0.58 25.21
N SER A 131 -8.21 1.31 25.68
CA SER A 131 -8.34 2.76 25.43
C SER A 131 -7.51 3.64 26.36
N THR A 132 -6.91 3.06 27.41
CA THR A 132 -6.19 3.80 28.47
C THR A 132 -5.08 4.71 27.93
N PRO A 133 -4.18 4.26 27.03
CA PRO A 133 -3.12 5.12 26.49
C PRO A 133 -3.65 6.29 25.66
N VAL A 134 -4.67 6.05 24.83
CA VAL A 134 -5.29 7.10 24.02
C VAL A 134 -5.97 8.12 24.90
N TYR A 135 -6.68 7.67 25.94
CA TYR A 135 -7.28 8.55 26.94
C TYR A 135 -6.20 9.40 27.64
N ALA A 136 -5.14 8.75 28.13
CA ALA A 136 -4.05 9.43 28.84
C ALA A 136 -3.40 10.52 27.97
N LEU A 137 -3.05 10.22 26.72
CA LEU A 137 -2.40 11.18 25.81
C LEU A 137 -3.33 12.30 25.34
N THR A 138 -4.62 12.02 25.10
CA THR A 138 -5.55 13.02 24.56
C THR A 138 -6.07 13.99 25.61
N ARG A 139 -6.09 13.59 26.89
CA ARG A 139 -6.61 14.38 28.01
C ARG A 139 -5.54 14.81 29.03
N VAL A 140 -4.25 14.58 28.72
CA VAL A 140 -3.13 14.81 29.65
C VAL A 140 -3.07 16.23 30.24
N TYR A 141 -3.65 17.19 29.53
CA TYR A 141 -3.66 18.61 29.88
C TYR A 141 -4.88 19.08 30.67
N GLU A 142 -5.92 18.26 30.84
CA GLU A 142 -7.14 18.65 31.55
C GLU A 142 -6.92 18.87 33.04
N SER A 143 -6.06 18.07 33.65
CA SER A 143 -5.65 18.23 35.04
C SER A 143 -4.54 19.27 35.23
N LYS A 144 -4.03 19.87 34.14
CA LYS A 144 -2.92 20.83 34.15
C LYS A 144 -3.25 22.06 33.29
N PRO A 145 -4.28 22.85 33.63
CA PRO A 145 -4.79 23.92 32.77
C PRO A 145 -3.74 25.00 32.45
N GLU A 146 -2.88 25.33 33.42
CA GLU A 146 -1.83 26.36 33.31
C GLU A 146 -0.60 25.90 32.49
N MET A 147 -0.42 24.59 32.30
CA MET A 147 0.76 24.04 31.63
C MET A 147 0.72 24.31 30.11
N PRO A 148 1.78 24.85 29.50
CA PRO A 148 1.84 25.03 28.05
C PRO A 148 1.64 23.70 27.29
N ARG A 149 0.84 23.74 26.22
CA ARG A 149 0.56 22.57 25.37
C ARG A 149 1.75 22.28 24.45
N ARG A 150 2.46 21.18 24.72
CA ARG A 150 3.72 20.82 24.06
C ARG A 150 3.77 19.42 23.46
N LEU A 151 2.86 18.53 23.85
CA LEU A 151 2.76 17.17 23.32
C LEU A 151 1.55 17.03 22.39
N PHE A 152 1.78 16.58 21.16
CA PHE A 152 0.76 16.47 20.12
C PHE A 152 0.72 15.06 19.52
N PRO A 153 -0.22 14.19 19.94
CA PRO A 153 -0.26 12.81 19.46
C PRO A 153 -0.96 12.68 18.10
N VAL A 154 -0.38 11.84 17.24
CA VAL A 154 -0.99 11.36 15.98
C VAL A 154 -1.06 9.83 16.03
N PHE A 155 -2.25 9.27 16.06
CA PHE A 155 -2.47 7.83 16.08
C PHE A 155 -2.67 7.30 14.67
N VAL A 156 -1.88 6.31 14.25
CA VAL A 156 -2.02 5.68 12.93
C VAL A 156 -2.62 4.29 13.09
N LEU A 157 -3.79 4.07 12.50
CA LEU A 157 -4.59 2.86 12.68
C LEU A 157 -4.91 2.21 11.33
N ARG A 158 -4.99 0.87 11.30
CA ARG A 158 -5.45 0.13 10.12
C ARG A 158 -6.96 -0.02 10.12
N ASP A 159 -7.53 -0.41 11.25
CA ASP A 159 -8.96 -0.67 11.39
C ASP A 159 -9.68 0.47 12.15
N PRO A 160 -10.59 1.22 11.49
CA PRO A 160 -11.47 2.16 12.18
C PRO A 160 -12.38 1.47 13.21
N GLY A 161 -12.62 0.17 13.09
CA GLY A 161 -13.39 -0.66 14.02
C GLY A 161 -12.81 -0.65 15.43
N LEU A 162 -11.47 -0.64 15.57
CA LEU A 162 -10.80 -0.55 16.88
C LEU A 162 -11.08 0.77 17.61
N MET A 163 -11.56 1.79 16.89
CA MET A 163 -12.04 3.02 17.53
C MET A 163 -13.35 2.80 18.27
N ARG A 164 -14.17 1.80 17.91
CA ARG A 164 -15.43 1.48 18.61
C ARG A 164 -15.19 0.94 20.01
N ASP A 165 -14.01 0.35 20.23
CA ASP A 165 -13.58 -0.15 21.54
C ASP A 165 -13.07 0.98 22.45
N LEU A 166 -12.91 2.20 21.91
CA LEU A 166 -12.67 3.38 22.72
C LEU A 166 -13.97 3.78 23.43
N ASN A 167 -13.85 4.13 24.71
CA ASN A 167 -15.00 4.62 25.47
C ASN A 167 -15.61 5.87 24.81
N HIS A 168 -16.91 6.10 25.03
CA HIS A 168 -17.67 7.17 24.36
C HIS A 168 -17.06 8.57 24.57
N ALA A 169 -16.45 8.81 25.73
CA ALA A 169 -15.74 10.06 26.02
C ALA A 169 -14.52 10.26 25.10
N THR A 170 -13.66 9.24 24.97
CA THR A 170 -12.46 9.30 24.10
C THR A 170 -12.84 9.46 22.64
N LEU A 171 -13.87 8.74 22.18
CA LEU A 171 -14.40 8.90 20.83
C LEU A 171 -14.87 10.34 20.55
N SER A 172 -15.61 10.94 21.48
CA SER A 172 -16.09 12.31 21.34
C SER A 172 -14.93 13.30 21.14
N TYR A 173 -13.85 13.14 21.90
CA TYR A 173 -12.63 13.97 21.80
C TYR A 173 -11.87 13.82 20.48
N LEU A 174 -12.10 12.74 19.74
CA LEU A 174 -11.43 12.40 18.49
C LEU A 174 -12.30 12.63 17.24
N ARG A 175 -13.62 12.82 17.36
CA ARG A 175 -14.57 12.89 16.22
C ARG A 175 -14.24 13.98 15.18
N GLY A 176 -13.56 15.06 15.55
CA GLY A 176 -13.11 16.13 14.63
C GLY A 176 -11.67 15.99 14.12
N SER A 177 -10.97 14.92 14.50
CA SER A 177 -9.53 14.74 14.34
C SER A 177 -9.18 13.53 13.45
N ILE A 178 -10.16 12.96 12.74
CA ILE A 178 -9.96 11.73 11.95
C ILE A 178 -9.66 12.06 10.49
N VAL A 179 -8.55 11.57 9.98
CA VAL A 179 -8.15 11.62 8.57
C VAL A 179 -8.19 10.21 8.00
N LYS A 180 -9.16 9.94 7.12
CA LYS A 180 -9.38 8.61 6.53
C LYS A 180 -8.78 8.53 5.13
N LEU A 181 -7.83 7.62 4.95
CA LEU A 181 -7.22 7.33 3.65
C LEU A 181 -8.03 6.25 2.94
N ARG A 182 -8.55 6.60 1.76
CA ARG A 182 -9.17 5.65 0.84
C ARG A 182 -8.12 4.70 0.25
N LYS A 183 -8.54 3.51 -0.18
CA LYS A 183 -7.69 2.64 -1.00
C LYS A 183 -7.29 3.34 -2.30
N TYR A 184 -6.09 3.03 -2.81
CA TYR A 184 -5.67 3.52 -4.12
C TYR A 184 -6.47 2.83 -5.22
N GLY A 185 -7.05 3.62 -6.12
CA GLY A 185 -7.62 3.12 -7.37
C GLY A 185 -6.53 2.94 -8.43
N LEU A 186 -6.93 2.47 -9.62
CA LEU A 186 -6.01 2.23 -10.74
C LEU A 186 -5.22 3.50 -11.11
N ASP A 187 -5.92 4.60 -11.39
CA ASP A 187 -5.27 5.86 -11.79
C ASP A 187 -4.43 6.46 -10.66
N ASP A 188 -4.76 6.17 -9.39
CA ASP A 188 -3.92 6.59 -8.29
C ASP A 188 -2.62 5.79 -8.24
N MET A 189 -2.69 4.48 -8.50
CA MET A 189 -1.52 3.60 -8.50
C MET A 189 -0.57 3.93 -9.64
N ILE A 190 -1.08 4.24 -10.83
CA ILE A 190 -0.25 4.66 -11.96
C ILE A 190 0.57 5.89 -11.57
N GLU A 191 -0.06 6.96 -11.06
CA GLU A 191 0.67 8.16 -10.65
C GLU A 191 1.68 7.90 -9.53
N VAL A 192 1.33 7.04 -8.55
CA VAL A 192 2.27 6.64 -7.49
C VAL A 192 3.48 5.91 -8.06
N LEU A 193 3.26 4.98 -8.99
CA LEU A 193 4.33 4.20 -9.62
C LEU A 193 5.20 5.06 -10.53
N GLU A 194 4.62 5.93 -11.35
CA GLU A 194 5.36 6.87 -12.21
C GLU A 194 6.24 7.80 -11.39
N TYR A 195 5.69 8.38 -10.31
CA TYR A 195 6.47 9.19 -9.40
C TYR A 195 7.64 8.40 -8.79
N ARG A 196 7.41 7.17 -8.35
CA ARG A 196 8.47 6.32 -7.79
C ARG A 196 9.52 5.91 -8.83
N ALA A 197 9.08 5.56 -10.03
CA ALA A 197 9.96 5.25 -11.16
C ALA A 197 10.85 6.44 -11.50
N SER A 198 10.30 7.66 -11.54
CA SER A 198 11.07 8.88 -11.84
C SER A 198 12.19 9.18 -10.85
N LEU A 199 12.09 8.68 -9.61
CA LEU A 199 13.09 8.88 -8.56
C LEU A 199 14.16 7.78 -8.52
N ALA A 200 13.83 6.58 -9.00
CA ALA A 200 14.63 5.37 -8.77
C ALA A 200 15.13 4.69 -10.05
N LEU A 201 14.50 4.97 -11.20
CA LEU A 201 14.81 4.36 -12.49
C LEU A 201 15.36 5.39 -13.46
N ARG A 202 16.17 4.93 -14.42
CA ARG A 202 16.70 5.78 -15.48
C ARG A 202 15.57 6.14 -16.45
N SER A 203 15.56 7.38 -16.96
CA SER A 203 14.62 7.78 -18.01
C SER A 203 14.70 6.83 -19.21
N GLY A 204 13.54 6.36 -19.68
CA GLY A 204 13.42 5.41 -20.78
C GLY A 204 13.67 3.94 -20.42
N SER A 205 13.93 3.60 -19.16
CA SER A 205 14.18 2.22 -18.74
C SER A 205 12.91 1.44 -18.39
N TYR A 206 11.72 1.95 -18.68
CA TYR A 206 10.44 1.27 -18.45
C TYR A 206 9.39 1.76 -19.45
N LEU A 207 8.40 0.92 -19.74
CA LEU A 207 7.28 1.25 -20.61
C LEU A 207 6.06 1.69 -19.80
N ASP A 208 5.24 2.59 -20.34
CA ASP A 208 3.96 2.99 -19.73
C ASP A 208 3.04 1.78 -19.53
N ARG A 209 3.07 0.83 -20.48
CA ARG A 209 2.31 -0.43 -20.39
C ARG A 209 2.75 -1.30 -19.22
N THR A 210 4.04 -1.27 -18.87
CA THR A 210 4.59 -1.99 -17.70
C THR A 210 4.05 -1.39 -16.41
N ILE A 211 4.06 -0.06 -16.27
CA ILE A 211 3.50 0.63 -15.11
C ILE A 211 2.01 0.32 -14.98
N ARG A 212 1.28 0.39 -16.09
CA ARG A 212 -0.16 0.08 -16.12
C ARG A 212 -0.46 -1.36 -15.72
N LEU A 213 0.35 -2.33 -16.16
CA LEU A 213 0.20 -3.73 -15.77
C LEU A 213 0.38 -3.92 -14.25
N ILE A 214 1.40 -3.30 -13.66
CA ILE A 214 1.62 -3.36 -12.21
C ILE A 214 0.42 -2.74 -11.47
N ALA A 215 -0.06 -1.60 -11.95
CA ALA A 215 -1.21 -0.93 -11.36
C ALA A 215 -2.50 -1.78 -11.46
N ASP A 216 -2.76 -2.41 -12.60
CA ASP A 216 -3.91 -3.31 -12.80
C ASP A 216 -3.84 -4.53 -11.84
N MET A 217 -2.64 -5.08 -11.60
CA MET A 217 -2.43 -6.19 -10.65
C MET A 217 -2.65 -5.77 -9.19
N ALA A 218 -2.26 -4.55 -8.80
CA ALA A 218 -2.27 -4.10 -7.42
C ALA A 218 -3.57 -3.36 -7.00
N ALA A 219 -4.25 -2.71 -7.94
CA ALA A 219 -5.44 -1.89 -7.69
C ALA A 219 -6.59 -2.63 -6.97
N PRO A 220 -6.89 -3.93 -7.24
CA PRO A 220 -7.92 -4.66 -6.51
C PRO A 220 -7.68 -4.70 -5.00
N MET A 221 -6.42 -4.79 -4.58
CA MET A 221 -6.04 -4.75 -3.16
C MET A 221 -6.02 -3.31 -2.61
N GLY A 222 -5.64 -2.36 -3.47
CA GLY A 222 -5.47 -0.95 -3.10
C GLY A 222 -4.17 -0.68 -2.35
N ASP A 223 -3.19 -1.58 -2.49
CA ASP A 223 -1.92 -1.57 -1.76
C ASP A 223 -0.77 -1.03 -2.63
N ALA A 224 -0.35 0.21 -2.36
CA ALA A 224 0.77 0.82 -3.08
C ALA A 224 2.13 0.21 -2.70
N ARG A 225 2.27 -0.40 -1.51
CA ARG A 225 3.50 -1.10 -1.12
C ARG A 225 3.70 -2.31 -2.02
N TYR A 226 2.64 -3.07 -2.27
CA TYR A 226 2.66 -4.20 -3.19
C TYR A 226 3.02 -3.76 -4.62
N ALA A 227 2.40 -2.69 -5.13
CA ALA A 227 2.72 -2.16 -6.46
C ALA A 227 4.21 -1.75 -6.59
N ILE A 228 4.75 -1.05 -5.58
CA ILE A 228 6.16 -0.61 -5.57
C ILE A 228 7.10 -1.82 -5.48
N GLU A 229 6.75 -2.85 -4.71
CA GLU A 229 7.54 -4.08 -4.63
C GLU A 229 7.57 -4.83 -5.98
N LEU A 230 6.43 -4.91 -6.67
CA LEU A 230 6.37 -5.47 -8.03
C LEU A 230 7.27 -4.69 -9.00
N LEU A 231 7.24 -3.36 -8.97
CA LEU A 231 8.12 -2.52 -9.80
C LEU A 231 9.60 -2.77 -9.48
N TYR A 232 9.95 -2.81 -8.20
CA TYR A 232 11.33 -3.07 -7.75
C TYR A 232 11.84 -4.42 -8.25
N ARG A 233 11.07 -5.50 -8.04
CA ARG A 233 11.42 -6.84 -8.50
C ARG A 233 11.45 -6.95 -10.02
N ALA A 234 10.53 -6.31 -10.72
CA ALA A 234 10.54 -6.27 -12.18
C ALA A 234 11.83 -5.61 -12.70
N GLY A 235 12.30 -4.55 -12.04
CA GLY A 235 13.61 -3.96 -12.30
C GLY A 235 14.75 -4.96 -12.11
N LYS A 236 14.72 -5.75 -11.03
CA LYS A 236 15.73 -6.80 -10.77
C LYS A 236 15.71 -7.93 -11.81
N TYR A 237 14.53 -8.32 -12.29
CA TYR A 237 14.44 -9.29 -13.38
C TYR A 237 14.96 -8.71 -14.70
N ALA A 238 14.67 -7.43 -14.99
CA ALA A 238 15.22 -6.77 -16.18
C ALA A 238 16.75 -6.69 -16.13
N GLU A 239 17.33 -6.34 -14.99
CA GLU A 239 18.79 -6.35 -14.78
C GLU A 239 19.39 -7.75 -14.98
N ALA A 240 18.76 -8.78 -14.42
CA ALA A 240 19.22 -10.17 -14.54
C ALA A 240 19.12 -10.72 -15.98
N ASP A 241 18.12 -10.26 -16.75
CA ASP A 241 17.95 -10.59 -18.17
C ASP A 241 18.79 -9.68 -19.09
N GLU A 242 19.65 -8.81 -18.54
CA GLU A 242 20.44 -7.79 -19.25
C GLU A 242 19.58 -6.89 -20.16
N SER A 243 18.30 -6.71 -19.80
CA SER A 243 17.36 -5.93 -20.58
C SER A 243 17.45 -4.45 -20.22
N PRO A 244 17.64 -3.55 -21.21
CA PRO A 244 17.73 -2.11 -20.95
C PRO A 244 16.38 -1.49 -20.53
N VAL A 245 15.27 -2.22 -20.69
CA VAL A 245 13.90 -1.75 -20.44
C VAL A 245 13.13 -2.77 -19.62
N ILE A 246 12.41 -2.30 -18.59
CA ILE A 246 11.51 -3.15 -17.82
C ILE A 246 10.26 -3.47 -18.66
N MET A 247 10.27 -4.65 -19.27
CA MET A 247 9.16 -5.22 -20.03
C MET A 247 8.05 -5.83 -19.16
N PRO A 248 6.82 -5.98 -19.68
CA PRO A 248 5.72 -6.68 -18.99
C PRO A 248 6.07 -8.07 -18.47
N GLU A 249 6.90 -8.84 -19.19
CA GLU A 249 7.30 -10.18 -18.76
C GLU A 249 8.11 -10.16 -17.45
N HIS A 250 8.92 -9.12 -17.20
CA HIS A 250 9.64 -8.98 -15.93
C HIS A 250 8.69 -8.74 -14.75
N VAL A 251 7.57 -8.03 -14.97
CA VAL A 251 6.51 -7.87 -13.97
C VAL A 251 5.85 -9.20 -13.66
N ARG A 252 5.61 -10.02 -14.70
CA ARG A 252 5.02 -11.35 -14.51
C ARG A 252 5.97 -12.30 -13.78
N LYS A 253 7.29 -12.24 -14.06
CA LYS A 253 8.32 -12.94 -13.27
C LYS A 253 8.33 -12.46 -11.81
N ALA A 254 8.24 -11.14 -11.59
CA ALA A 254 8.14 -10.55 -10.25
C ALA A 254 6.91 -11.05 -9.49
N TYR A 255 5.74 -11.07 -10.14
CA TYR A 255 4.50 -11.59 -9.56
C TYR A 255 4.63 -13.07 -9.15
N GLN A 256 5.18 -13.91 -10.03
CA GLN A 256 5.43 -15.32 -9.72
C GLN A 256 6.36 -15.50 -8.52
N SER A 257 7.42 -14.69 -8.41
CA SER A 257 8.41 -14.77 -7.33
C SER A 257 7.87 -14.45 -5.94
N LEU A 258 6.71 -13.79 -5.86
CA LEU A 258 6.12 -13.35 -4.62
C LEU A 258 5.21 -14.41 -3.98
N GLU A 259 5.10 -15.62 -4.57
CA GLU A 259 4.28 -16.75 -4.09
C GLU A 259 2.81 -16.39 -3.80
N TYR A 260 2.30 -15.25 -4.28
CA TYR A 260 0.94 -14.77 -4.06
C TYR A 260 -0.14 -15.58 -4.81
N TYR A 261 0.24 -16.66 -5.49
CA TYR A 261 -0.67 -17.57 -6.15
C TYR A 261 -0.49 -19.02 -5.64
N PRO A 262 -0.83 -19.29 -4.36
CA PRO A 262 -0.97 -20.65 -3.89
C PRO A 262 -2.07 -21.34 -4.70
N GLY A 263 -1.76 -22.50 -5.29
CA GLY A 263 -2.74 -23.27 -6.06
C GLY A 263 -2.69 -23.10 -7.59
N LEU A 264 -1.64 -22.47 -8.17
CA LEU A 264 -1.51 -22.35 -9.64
C LEU A 264 -1.59 -23.70 -10.32
N THR A 265 -0.85 -24.66 -9.82
CA THR A 265 -0.78 -26.00 -10.40
C THR A 265 -2.14 -26.70 -10.32
N GLU A 266 -2.82 -26.61 -9.17
CA GLU A 266 -4.16 -27.15 -8.94
C GLU A 266 -5.20 -26.50 -9.86
N ALA A 267 -5.16 -25.17 -9.99
CA ALA A 267 -6.02 -24.41 -10.89
C ALA A 267 -5.81 -24.80 -12.35
N LEU A 268 -4.55 -24.96 -12.79
CA LEU A 268 -4.25 -25.40 -14.16
C LEU A 268 -4.70 -26.85 -14.41
N ARG A 269 -4.56 -27.74 -13.43
CA ARG A 269 -5.01 -29.14 -13.54
C ARG A 269 -6.52 -29.23 -13.71
N SER A 270 -7.31 -28.43 -13.00
CA SER A 270 -8.78 -28.47 -13.06
C SER A 270 -9.39 -27.98 -14.38
N LEU A 271 -8.62 -27.29 -15.22
CA LEU A 271 -9.08 -26.80 -16.52
C LEU A 271 -9.42 -27.93 -17.49
N SER A 272 -10.47 -27.76 -18.28
CA SER A 272 -10.74 -28.63 -19.43
C SER A 272 -9.66 -28.49 -20.52
N LYS A 273 -9.57 -29.47 -21.43
CA LYS A 273 -8.60 -29.43 -22.55
C LYS A 273 -8.72 -28.15 -23.39
N HIS A 274 -9.94 -27.71 -23.70
CA HIS A 274 -10.13 -26.46 -24.45
C HIS A 274 -9.82 -25.19 -23.67
N GLU A 275 -10.01 -25.17 -22.35
CA GLU A 275 -9.58 -24.05 -21.51
C GLU A 275 -8.06 -23.96 -21.44
N LYS A 276 -7.36 -25.11 -21.36
CA LYS A 276 -5.90 -25.18 -21.47
C LYS A 276 -5.41 -24.68 -22.83
N LEU A 277 -6.03 -25.10 -23.93
CA LEU A 277 -5.71 -24.62 -25.29
C LEU A 277 -5.95 -23.12 -25.45
N PHE A 278 -7.05 -22.60 -24.90
CA PHE A 278 -7.35 -21.17 -24.92
C PHE A 278 -6.33 -20.37 -24.11
N LEU A 279 -5.99 -20.82 -22.89
CA LEU A 279 -4.97 -20.18 -22.06
C LEU A 279 -3.58 -20.24 -22.72
N LEU A 280 -3.24 -21.34 -23.39
CA LEU A 280 -2.01 -21.48 -24.17
C LEU A 280 -1.97 -20.50 -25.34
N ALA A 281 -3.10 -20.26 -26.01
CA ALA A 281 -3.21 -19.24 -27.05
C ALA A 281 -2.90 -17.84 -26.48
N VAL A 282 -3.48 -17.48 -25.34
CA VAL A 282 -3.19 -16.21 -24.67
C VAL A 282 -1.68 -16.08 -24.36
N ALA A 283 -1.08 -17.12 -23.77
CA ALA A 283 0.33 -17.14 -23.44
C ALA A 283 1.22 -16.95 -24.68
N ARG A 284 0.99 -17.71 -25.74
CA ARG A 284 1.78 -17.62 -26.98
C ARG A 284 1.59 -16.30 -27.72
N CYS A 285 0.42 -15.67 -27.67
CA CYS A 285 0.25 -14.32 -28.22
C CYS A 285 1.12 -13.31 -27.46
N LEU A 286 1.11 -13.35 -26.12
CA LEU A 286 1.93 -12.46 -25.29
C LEU A 286 3.44 -12.74 -25.37
N GLU A 287 3.85 -13.98 -25.66
CA GLU A 287 5.27 -14.30 -25.95
C GLU A 287 5.75 -13.68 -27.26
N ARG A 288 4.89 -13.63 -28.29
CA ARG A 288 5.23 -13.07 -29.61
C ARG A 288 5.36 -11.55 -29.58
N GLU A 289 4.54 -10.90 -28.76
CA GLU A 289 4.53 -9.44 -28.61
C GLU A 289 5.03 -9.06 -27.22
N SER A 290 6.34 -9.19 -27.00
CA SER A 290 6.96 -9.07 -25.67
C SER A 290 6.79 -7.70 -24.99
N GLU A 291 6.55 -6.65 -25.76
CA GLU A 291 6.28 -5.29 -25.25
C GLU A 291 4.80 -5.09 -24.85
N GLU A 292 3.92 -6.00 -25.29
CA GLU A 292 2.50 -5.91 -25.03
C GLU A 292 2.10 -6.57 -23.70
N ALA A 293 1.36 -5.82 -22.90
CA ALA A 293 0.85 -6.31 -21.62
C ALA A 293 -0.43 -7.15 -21.79
N TYR A 294 -1.19 -6.90 -22.86
CA TYR A 294 -2.51 -7.47 -23.11
C TYR A 294 -2.68 -7.87 -24.57
N VAL A 295 -3.53 -8.85 -24.81
CA VAL A 295 -3.96 -9.32 -26.15
C VAL A 295 -5.47 -9.22 -26.28
N THR A 296 -5.96 -9.11 -27.50
CA THR A 296 -7.40 -9.01 -27.80
C THR A 296 -8.03 -10.39 -28.00
N MET A 297 -9.37 -10.44 -27.86
CA MET A 297 -10.14 -11.66 -28.15
C MET A 297 -9.93 -12.19 -29.57
N GLY A 298 -9.77 -11.31 -30.57
CA GLY A 298 -9.57 -11.70 -31.96
C GLY A 298 -8.24 -12.42 -32.19
N GLU A 299 -7.16 -11.89 -31.62
CA GLU A 299 -5.82 -12.49 -31.72
C GLU A 299 -5.78 -13.87 -31.05
N VAL A 300 -6.35 -13.96 -29.86
CA VAL A 300 -6.41 -15.21 -29.10
C VAL A 300 -7.27 -16.25 -29.81
N GLU A 301 -8.42 -15.86 -30.37
CA GLU A 301 -9.29 -16.77 -31.12
C GLU A 301 -8.61 -17.30 -32.38
N GLY A 302 -7.84 -16.46 -33.08
CA GLY A 302 -7.04 -16.87 -34.24
C GLY A 302 -6.02 -17.95 -33.87
N LEU A 303 -5.22 -17.71 -32.84
CA LEU A 303 -4.20 -18.67 -32.42
C LEU A 303 -4.79 -19.93 -31.79
N TYR A 304 -5.90 -19.81 -31.07
CA TYR A 304 -6.64 -20.95 -30.51
C TYR A 304 -7.08 -21.93 -31.60
N ARG A 305 -7.56 -21.45 -32.76
CA ARG A 305 -7.95 -22.33 -33.87
C ARG A 305 -6.77 -23.13 -34.41
N VAL A 306 -5.62 -22.47 -34.59
CA VAL A 306 -4.37 -23.12 -35.01
C VAL A 306 -3.92 -24.17 -34.00
N LEU A 307 -4.01 -23.87 -32.70
CA LEU A 307 -3.69 -24.84 -31.65
C LEU A 307 -4.68 -26.01 -31.62
N CYS A 308 -5.98 -25.76 -31.85
CA CYS A 308 -6.94 -26.84 -31.97
C CYS A 308 -6.56 -27.80 -33.09
N GLU A 309 -6.20 -27.30 -34.27
CA GLU A 309 -5.73 -28.12 -35.39
C GLU A 309 -4.48 -28.94 -35.01
N SER A 310 -3.47 -28.30 -34.40
CA SER A 310 -2.22 -28.99 -34.03
C SER A 310 -2.42 -30.08 -32.96
N TYR A 311 -3.42 -29.93 -32.09
CA TYR A 311 -3.74 -30.88 -31.03
C TYR A 311 -4.90 -31.84 -31.39
N GLY A 312 -5.33 -31.86 -32.67
CA GLY A 312 -6.36 -32.78 -33.18
C GLY A 312 -7.77 -32.49 -32.66
N GLU A 313 -8.05 -31.26 -32.25
CA GLU A 313 -9.32 -30.83 -31.67
C GLU A 313 -10.14 -29.96 -32.64
N LYS A 314 -11.47 -30.04 -32.54
CA LYS A 314 -12.35 -29.12 -33.28
C LYS A 314 -12.49 -27.79 -32.52
N PRO A 315 -12.24 -26.63 -33.15
CA PRO A 315 -12.33 -25.35 -32.48
C PRO A 315 -13.77 -25.04 -32.03
N ARG A 316 -13.90 -24.44 -30.85
CA ARG A 316 -15.18 -23.98 -30.31
C ARG A 316 -15.54 -22.59 -30.82
N ALA A 317 -16.85 -22.32 -30.91
CA ALA A 317 -17.37 -21.03 -31.35
C ALA A 317 -17.06 -19.90 -30.37
N HIS A 318 -17.08 -18.67 -30.87
CA HIS A 318 -16.77 -17.44 -30.12
C HIS A 318 -17.46 -17.34 -28.75
N THR A 319 -18.76 -17.63 -28.68
CA THR A 319 -19.54 -17.57 -27.42
C THR A 319 -19.01 -18.53 -26.34
N GLN A 320 -18.47 -19.68 -26.75
CA GLN A 320 -17.87 -20.65 -25.82
C GLN A 320 -16.50 -20.16 -25.34
N LEU A 321 -15.69 -19.56 -26.22
CA LEU A 321 -14.41 -18.97 -25.84
C LEU A 321 -14.59 -17.83 -24.83
N TRP A 322 -15.65 -17.03 -24.97
CA TRP A 322 -16.04 -16.04 -23.97
C TRP A 322 -16.30 -16.65 -22.59
N LYS A 323 -16.91 -17.85 -22.52
CA LYS A 323 -17.10 -18.55 -21.25
C LYS A 323 -15.78 -19.02 -20.66
N TYR A 324 -14.87 -19.55 -21.48
CA TYR A 324 -13.52 -19.93 -21.03
C TYR A 324 -12.76 -18.73 -20.47
N MET A 325 -12.76 -17.60 -21.17
CA MET A 325 -12.15 -16.36 -20.69
C MET A 325 -12.71 -15.93 -19.34
N ARG A 326 -14.05 -15.93 -19.17
CA ARG A 326 -14.69 -15.59 -17.89
C ARG A 326 -14.31 -16.56 -16.77
N ASN A 327 -14.25 -17.85 -17.06
CA ASN A 327 -13.86 -18.85 -16.06
C ASN A 327 -12.39 -18.69 -15.64
N LEU A 328 -11.49 -18.54 -16.60
CA LEU A 328 -10.07 -18.29 -16.35
C LEU A 328 -9.83 -16.98 -15.58
N SER A 329 -10.65 -15.96 -15.84
CA SER A 329 -10.62 -14.72 -15.06
C SER A 329 -11.14 -14.90 -13.63
N PHE A 330 -12.21 -15.68 -13.44
CA PHE A 330 -12.70 -16.05 -12.12
C PHE A 330 -11.66 -16.83 -11.31
N LEU A 331 -10.94 -17.74 -11.95
CA LEU A 331 -9.80 -18.44 -11.35
C LEU A 331 -8.60 -17.52 -11.11
N SER A 332 -8.61 -16.25 -11.54
CA SER A 332 -7.46 -15.33 -11.45
C SER A 332 -6.24 -15.76 -12.28
N LEU A 333 -6.45 -16.60 -13.30
CA LEU A 333 -5.43 -16.96 -14.31
C LEU A 333 -5.32 -15.92 -15.42
N LEU A 334 -6.42 -15.19 -15.68
CA LEU A 334 -6.49 -14.09 -16.65
C LEU A 334 -6.97 -12.79 -15.99
N THR A 335 -6.35 -11.68 -16.37
CA THR A 335 -6.88 -10.34 -16.13
C THR A 335 -7.64 -9.90 -17.37
N VAL A 336 -8.89 -9.45 -17.21
CA VAL A 336 -9.79 -9.10 -18.32
C VAL A 336 -10.25 -7.65 -18.16
N ASN A 337 -9.88 -6.82 -19.13
CA ASN A 337 -10.19 -5.39 -19.16
C ASN A 337 -11.08 -5.07 -20.38
N PRO A 338 -12.26 -4.45 -20.17
CA PRO A 338 -13.05 -3.94 -21.30
C PRO A 338 -12.34 -2.74 -21.94
N SER A 339 -12.52 -2.54 -23.24
CA SER A 339 -12.13 -1.31 -23.91
C SER A 339 -12.77 -0.09 -23.23
N GLY A 340 -11.97 0.88 -22.82
CA GLY A 340 -12.43 2.10 -22.16
C GLY A 340 -13.42 2.94 -22.98
N ARG A 341 -14.07 3.91 -22.32
CA ARG A 341 -14.99 4.86 -22.97
C ARG A 341 -14.26 5.63 -24.09
N GLY A 342 -14.76 5.54 -25.33
CA GLY A 342 -14.32 6.41 -26.44
C GLY A 342 -13.72 5.72 -27.68
N ARG A 343 -13.57 4.39 -27.72
CA ARG A 343 -13.19 3.65 -28.94
C ARG A 343 -14.39 2.89 -29.52
N ARG A 344 -14.56 2.92 -30.85
CA ARG A 344 -15.62 2.18 -31.56
C ARG A 344 -15.37 0.67 -31.40
N GLY A 345 -16.32 -0.03 -30.78
CA GLY A 345 -16.27 -1.48 -30.54
C GLY A 345 -16.03 -1.85 -29.07
N ARG A 346 -16.71 -2.89 -28.57
CA ARG A 346 -16.43 -3.52 -27.27
C ARG A 346 -15.30 -4.53 -27.45
N THR A 347 -14.05 -4.08 -27.48
CA THR A 347 -12.89 -4.98 -27.55
C THR A 347 -12.49 -5.38 -26.14
N THR A 348 -12.28 -6.67 -25.92
CA THR A 348 -11.83 -7.20 -24.62
C THR A 348 -10.34 -7.45 -24.68
N TYR A 349 -9.61 -6.87 -23.72
CA TYR A 349 -8.18 -7.06 -23.52
C TYR A 349 -7.95 -8.10 -22.43
N MET A 350 -7.04 -9.03 -22.66
CA MET A 350 -6.70 -10.14 -21.78
C MET A 350 -5.21 -10.10 -21.46
N GLY A 351 -4.86 -10.17 -20.19
CA GLY A 351 -3.49 -10.24 -19.70
C GLY A 351 -3.27 -11.47 -18.82
N LEU A 352 -2.00 -11.83 -18.65
CA LEU A 352 -1.59 -12.91 -17.74
C LEU A 352 -0.96 -12.32 -16.48
N ASN A 353 -1.30 -12.94 -15.34
CA ASN A 353 -0.71 -12.60 -14.05
C ASN A 353 0.68 -13.24 -13.86
N VAL A 354 0.94 -14.32 -14.58
CA VAL A 354 2.18 -15.11 -14.50
C VAL A 354 2.90 -15.09 -15.85
N ALA A 355 4.21 -15.35 -15.85
CA ALA A 355 5.07 -15.26 -17.03
C ALA A 355 4.50 -16.10 -18.17
N ALA A 356 4.37 -15.49 -19.36
CA ALA A 356 3.78 -16.13 -20.52
C ALA A 356 4.60 -17.37 -20.92
N SER A 357 5.92 -17.24 -20.84
CA SER A 357 6.88 -18.33 -21.07
C SER A 357 6.70 -19.54 -20.16
N TYR A 358 6.48 -19.28 -18.87
CA TYR A 358 6.21 -20.32 -17.89
C TYR A 358 4.90 -21.06 -18.20
N LEU A 359 3.80 -20.32 -18.43
CA LEU A 359 2.51 -20.94 -18.74
C LEU A 359 2.54 -21.71 -20.04
N SER A 360 3.15 -21.16 -21.09
CA SER A 360 3.30 -21.82 -22.39
C SER A 360 3.96 -23.19 -22.22
N LYS A 361 5.08 -23.24 -21.47
CA LYS A 361 5.81 -24.48 -21.18
C LYS A 361 4.99 -25.48 -20.35
N VAL A 362 4.33 -25.03 -19.28
CA VAL A 362 3.55 -25.91 -18.40
C VAL A 362 2.31 -26.47 -19.11
N LEU A 363 1.59 -25.63 -19.86
CA LEU A 363 0.39 -26.03 -20.58
C LEU A 363 0.68 -26.98 -21.74
N SER A 364 1.77 -26.76 -22.50
CA SER A 364 2.18 -27.69 -23.55
C SER A 364 2.45 -29.08 -22.98
N LYS A 365 3.21 -29.19 -21.88
CA LYS A 365 3.44 -30.48 -21.19
C LYS A 365 2.13 -31.15 -20.75
N MET A 366 1.24 -30.40 -20.10
CA MET A 366 -0.06 -30.92 -19.65
C MET A 366 -0.95 -31.40 -20.80
N LEU A 367 -0.88 -30.75 -21.98
CA LEU A 367 -1.65 -31.11 -23.16
C LEU A 367 -1.04 -32.31 -23.91
N GLU A 368 0.27 -32.48 -23.82
CA GLU A 368 1.02 -33.62 -24.37
C GLU A 368 0.98 -34.86 -23.46
N GLY A 369 0.50 -34.72 -22.21
CA GLY A 369 0.38 -35.81 -21.25
C GLY A 369 1.69 -36.14 -20.52
N VAL A 370 2.61 -35.17 -20.42
CA VAL A 370 3.97 -35.32 -19.84
C VAL A 370 4.11 -34.59 -18.50
#